data_AF-A0A315UZ05-F1
#
_entry.id   AF-A0A315UZ05-F1
#
_cell.length_a   1.000
_cell.length_b   1.000
_cell.length_c   1.000
_cell.angle_alpha   90.00
_cell.angle_beta   90.00
_cell.angle_gamma   90.00
#
_symmetry.space_group_name_H-M   'P 1'
#
loop_
_entity.id
_entity.type
_entity.pdbx_description
1 polymer ?
#
loop_
_entity_poly.entity_id
_entity_poly.type
_entity_poly.pdbx_seq_one_letter_code
_entity_poly.pdbx_strand_id
1 'polypeptide(L)'
;MQGRRVVEVMSALKVDYTTLKSLFGNEDGASRCCLITVATELFLLSGSVEGALNTLREHNWFMSSGLWPCEPTDLEARTNLLRRLAGKTSHRDTLEVLCNLPGVKEPSDISFPLLPPDLIDISRYSPLFTSHLQVCVERQILPVASDLLDFMLSKQLAVDHSLLQTLLEKLGRQNLWLRAREVFKHSLSAGYYPDVSAAPGLMALVVPCQLGEVELALALEMFVSFNASAILPLPDTATSSLSITLKRTQTCEGDYISAGNRLLSAACLPQPKLTVRYTAVNSSQEQLFRLDVPSARRWLRHNHLWASEMWTQRPRSVNPN
;
A
#
# COMPACT_ATOMS: atom_id res chain seq x y z
N MET A 1 -10.06 21.54 35.34
CA MET A 1 -11.53 21.63 35.46
C MET A 1 -12.13 22.82 34.69
N GLN A 2 -11.48 23.98 34.61
CA GLN A 2 -12.01 25.15 33.87
C GLN A 2 -12.00 24.99 32.33
N GLY A 3 -10.96 24.40 31.73
CA GLY A 3 -10.88 24.23 30.27
C GLY A 3 -11.99 23.36 29.67
N ARG A 4 -12.43 22.31 30.37
CA ARG A 4 -13.53 21.43 29.94
C ARG A 4 -14.85 22.19 29.78
N ARG A 5 -15.17 23.05 30.74
CA ARG A 5 -16.38 23.89 30.71
C ARG A 5 -16.36 24.87 29.54
N VAL A 6 -15.19 25.42 29.22
CA VAL A 6 -15.04 26.35 28.09
C VAL A 6 -15.27 25.64 26.76
N VAL A 7 -14.68 24.45 26.56
CA VAL A 7 -14.90 23.66 25.33
C VAL A 7 -16.36 23.20 25.19
N GLU A 8 -16.97 22.73 26.27
CA GLU A 8 -18.38 22.31 26.29
C GLU A 8 -19.32 23.49 25.95
N VAL A 9 -19.04 24.69 26.48
CA VAL A 9 -19.83 25.90 26.19
C VAL A 9 -19.60 26.40 24.76
N MET A 10 -18.36 26.40 24.25
CA MET A 10 -18.07 26.82 22.87
C MET A 10 -18.70 25.88 21.85
N SER A 11 -18.69 24.57 22.11
CA SER A 11 -19.37 23.55 21.31
C SER A 11 -20.89 23.77 21.33
N ALA A 12 -21.49 24.00 22.51
CA ALA A 12 -22.93 24.27 22.64
C ALA A 12 -23.37 25.56 21.91
N LEU A 13 -22.49 26.56 21.84
CA LEU A 13 -22.77 27.85 21.20
C LEU A 13 -22.43 27.89 19.70
N LYS A 14 -21.94 26.79 19.10
CA LYS A 14 -21.51 26.71 17.69
C LYS A 14 -20.57 27.85 17.29
N VAL A 15 -19.69 28.27 18.20
CA VAL A 15 -18.74 29.34 17.91
C VAL A 15 -17.73 28.82 16.88
N ASP A 16 -17.68 29.46 15.72
CA ASP A 16 -16.70 29.12 14.69
C ASP A 16 -15.30 29.53 15.19
N TYR A 17 -14.41 28.54 15.36
CA TYR A 17 -13.05 28.75 15.87
C TYR A 17 -12.23 29.73 15.01
N THR A 18 -12.67 30.02 13.77
CA THR A 18 -12.06 31.02 12.90
C THR A 18 -12.20 32.47 13.38
N THR A 19 -13.18 32.79 14.24
CA THR A 19 -13.39 34.15 14.78
C THR A 19 -12.57 34.46 16.04
N LEU A 20 -11.83 33.50 16.60
CA LEU A 20 -11.01 33.73 17.81
C LEU A 20 -9.83 34.68 17.60
N LYS A 21 -9.47 35.00 16.35
CA LYS A 21 -8.42 35.97 16.02
C LYS A 21 -8.72 37.38 16.55
N SER A 22 -9.99 37.72 16.82
CA SER A 22 -10.40 39.05 17.29
C SER A 22 -10.68 39.13 18.80
N LEU A 23 -10.74 38.00 19.52
CA LEU A 23 -11.08 37.98 20.95
C LEU A 23 -9.90 38.31 21.86
N PHE A 24 -8.67 38.08 21.41
CA PHE A 24 -7.44 38.41 22.13
C PHE A 24 -6.62 39.36 21.26
N GLY A 25 -6.79 40.66 21.53
CA GLY A 25 -6.14 41.71 20.76
C GLY A 25 -4.62 41.63 20.83
N ASN A 26 -4.01 41.68 19.65
CA ASN A 26 -2.67 42.21 19.37
C ASN A 26 -1.47 41.64 20.17
N GLU A 27 -1.22 40.33 20.09
CA GLU A 27 0.09 39.68 20.26
C GLU A 27 0.10 38.37 19.45
N ASP A 28 1.27 37.79 19.18
CA ASP A 28 1.53 36.48 18.54
C ASP A 28 0.39 35.46 18.69
N GLY A 29 -0.58 35.52 17.76
CA GLY A 29 -1.80 34.75 17.88
C GLY A 29 -1.54 33.27 17.64
N ALA A 30 -2.02 32.40 18.52
CA ALA A 30 -1.94 30.95 18.35
C ALA A 30 -2.44 30.57 16.94
N SER A 31 -1.62 29.79 16.22
CA SER A 31 -1.98 29.36 14.86
C SER A 31 -3.28 28.56 14.88
N ARG A 32 -3.97 28.52 13.75
CA ARG A 32 -5.19 27.70 13.63
C ARG A 32 -4.88 26.21 13.89
N CYS A 33 -3.70 25.72 13.50
CA CYS A 33 -3.28 24.35 13.81
C CYS A 33 -3.11 24.17 15.32
N CYS A 34 -2.50 25.12 16.01
CA CYS A 34 -2.35 25.10 17.46
C CYS A 34 -3.72 24.99 18.14
N LEU A 35 -4.67 25.86 17.78
CA LEU A 35 -6.02 25.84 18.35
C LEU A 35 -6.74 24.50 18.14
N ILE A 36 -6.71 23.97 16.91
CA ILE A 36 -7.32 22.67 16.60
C ILE A 36 -6.62 21.55 17.37
N THR A 37 -5.29 21.60 17.48
CA THR A 37 -4.48 20.62 18.21
C THR A 37 -4.82 20.61 19.70
N VAL A 38 -4.90 21.79 20.32
CA VAL A 38 -5.29 21.92 21.74
C VAL A 38 -6.72 21.43 21.96
N ALA A 39 -7.68 21.80 21.10
CA ALA A 39 -9.06 21.32 21.21
C ALA A 39 -9.15 19.78 21.11
N THR A 40 -8.45 19.20 20.14
CA THR A 40 -8.36 17.75 19.95
C THR A 40 -7.71 17.07 21.16
N GLU A 41 -6.65 17.66 21.73
CA GLU A 41 -5.99 17.16 22.93
C GLU A 41 -6.90 17.18 24.15
N LEU A 42 -7.70 18.22 24.34
CA LEU A 42 -8.67 18.30 25.45
C LEU A 42 -9.70 17.17 25.37
N PHE A 43 -10.22 16.85 24.17
CA PHE A 43 -11.07 15.68 24.00
C PHE A 43 -10.34 14.38 24.31
N LEU A 44 -9.11 14.21 23.83
CA LEU A 44 -8.31 13.01 24.08
C LEU A 44 -8.00 12.80 25.57
N LEU A 45 -7.69 13.88 26.30
CA LEU A 45 -7.46 13.87 27.75
C LEU A 45 -8.74 13.63 28.55
N SER A 46 -9.91 14.02 28.00
CA SER A 46 -11.22 13.70 28.59
C SER A 46 -11.64 12.24 28.40
N GLY A 47 -10.88 11.46 27.63
CA GLY A 47 -11.22 10.09 27.25
C GLY A 47 -12.12 9.97 26.02
N SER A 48 -12.51 11.10 25.40
CA SER A 48 -13.33 11.12 24.18
C SER A 48 -12.47 11.01 22.93
N VAL A 49 -12.18 9.77 22.51
CA VAL A 49 -11.45 9.50 21.25
C VAL A 49 -12.27 9.97 20.04
N GLU A 50 -13.58 9.74 20.06
CA GLU A 50 -14.47 10.16 18.98
C GLU A 50 -14.57 11.69 18.87
N GLY A 51 -14.63 12.40 20.01
CA GLY A 51 -14.60 13.87 20.01
C GLY A 51 -13.27 14.42 19.45
N ALA A 52 -12.16 13.75 19.75
CA ALA A 52 -10.86 14.11 19.18
C ALA A 52 -10.85 13.90 17.66
N LEU A 53 -11.30 12.75 17.16
CA LEU A 53 -11.39 12.49 15.71
C LEU A 53 -12.33 13.47 14.99
N ASN A 54 -13.51 13.75 15.55
CA ASN A 54 -14.48 14.64 14.93
C ASN A 54 -13.97 16.07 14.86
N THR A 55 -13.26 16.56 15.88
CA THR A 55 -12.58 17.87 15.84
C THR A 55 -11.62 17.96 14.65
N LEU A 56 -10.86 16.89 14.39
CA LEU A 56 -9.92 16.84 13.26
C LEU A 56 -10.64 16.82 11.91
N ARG A 57 -11.68 15.98 11.79
CA ARG A 57 -12.46 15.79 10.56
C ARG A 57 -13.27 17.03 10.19
N GLU A 58 -13.95 17.66 11.15
CA GLU A 58 -14.73 18.90 10.95
C GLU A 58 -13.87 20.05 10.43
N HIS A 59 -12.60 20.06 10.81
CA HIS A 59 -11.62 21.02 10.33
C HIS A 59 -10.78 20.50 9.16
N ASN A 60 -11.20 19.43 8.49
CA ASN A 60 -10.54 18.84 7.32
C ASN A 60 -9.04 18.57 7.54
N TRP A 61 -8.67 18.19 8.76
CA TRP A 61 -7.28 17.93 9.14
C TRP A 61 -6.34 19.13 8.90
N PHE A 62 -6.86 20.36 8.99
CA PHE A 62 -6.12 21.58 8.70
C PHE A 62 -4.73 21.62 9.34
N MET A 63 -3.71 21.90 8.50
CA MET A 63 -2.32 22.07 8.91
C MET A 63 -1.91 23.53 8.80
N SER A 64 -1.70 24.08 7.60
CA SER A 64 -1.39 25.51 7.42
C SER A 64 -2.03 26.05 6.14
N SER A 65 -2.04 27.37 5.99
CA SER A 65 -2.34 28.05 4.73
C SER A 65 -1.66 29.43 4.71
N GLY A 66 -1.61 30.11 3.56
CA GLY A 66 -1.04 31.46 3.49
C GLY A 66 -1.71 32.49 4.41
N LEU A 67 -3.00 32.29 4.75
CA LEU A 67 -3.75 33.14 5.69
C LEU A 67 -3.54 32.75 7.17
N TRP A 68 -3.03 31.54 7.40
CA TRP A 68 -2.85 30.90 8.69
C TRP A 68 -1.56 30.05 8.66
N PRO A 69 -0.39 30.69 8.69
CA PRO A 69 0.87 29.98 8.76
C PRO A 69 0.96 29.19 10.06
N CYS A 70 1.79 28.16 10.06
CA CYS A 70 2.07 27.35 11.24
C CYS A 70 3.55 27.34 11.54
N GLU A 71 3.85 27.40 12.83
CA GLU A 71 5.21 27.31 13.32
C GLU A 71 5.65 25.84 13.42
N PRO A 72 6.97 25.55 13.33
CA PRO A 72 7.49 24.18 13.47
C PRO A 72 7.06 23.49 14.77
N THR A 73 6.93 24.28 15.86
CA THR A 73 6.45 23.79 17.17
C THR A 73 5.00 23.30 17.13
N ASP A 74 4.15 23.93 16.32
CA ASP A 74 2.76 23.50 16.11
C ASP A 74 2.71 22.15 15.38
N LEU A 75 3.57 21.96 14.38
CA LEU A 75 3.69 20.71 13.62
C LEU A 75 4.18 19.56 14.50
N GLU A 76 5.12 19.84 15.40
CA GLU A 76 5.60 18.86 16.38
C GLU A 76 4.51 18.50 17.41
N ALA A 77 3.81 19.50 17.96
CA ALA A 77 2.69 19.28 18.87
C ALA A 77 1.58 18.43 18.20
N ARG A 78 1.25 18.76 16.95
CA ARG A 78 0.31 18.01 16.11
C ARG A 78 0.76 16.57 15.90
N THR A 79 2.02 16.36 15.54
CA THR A 79 2.60 15.03 15.35
C THR A 79 2.49 14.18 16.61
N ASN A 80 2.85 14.75 17.76
CA ASN A 80 2.82 14.06 19.04
C ASN A 80 1.39 13.69 19.46
N LEU A 81 0.44 14.60 19.23
CA LEU A 81 -0.98 14.36 19.47
C LEU A 81 -1.52 13.23 18.58
N LEU A 82 -1.27 13.28 17.27
CA LEU A 82 -1.75 12.27 16.33
C LEU A 82 -1.15 10.89 16.63
N ARG A 83 0.12 10.81 17.07
CA ARG A 83 0.73 9.56 17.54
C ARG A 83 -0.01 8.99 18.76
N ARG A 84 -0.38 9.83 19.74
CA ARG A 84 -1.17 9.39 20.90
C ARG A 84 -2.57 8.96 20.52
N LEU A 85 -3.21 9.68 19.60
CA LEU A 85 -4.56 9.37 19.11
C LEU A 85 -4.59 8.02 18.38
N ALA A 86 -3.64 7.80 17.47
CA ALA A 86 -3.47 6.55 16.71
C ALA A 86 -3.41 5.29 17.59
N GLY A 87 -2.83 5.41 18.80
CA GLY A 87 -2.75 4.31 19.77
C GLY A 87 -4.04 4.01 20.53
N LYS A 88 -5.10 4.84 20.37
CA LYS A 88 -6.39 4.69 21.06
C LYS A 88 -7.57 4.46 20.11
N THR A 89 -7.33 4.51 18.81
CA THR A 89 -8.37 4.43 17.77
C THR A 89 -8.54 3.02 17.21
N SER A 90 -9.62 2.78 16.46
CA SER A 90 -9.79 1.54 15.68
C SER A 90 -8.73 1.44 14.58
N HIS A 91 -8.45 0.26 14.03
CA HIS A 91 -7.42 0.12 13.00
C HIS A 91 -7.65 0.99 11.75
N ARG A 92 -8.92 1.20 11.39
CA ARG A 92 -9.31 2.04 10.25
C ARG A 92 -9.08 3.53 10.55
N ASP A 93 -9.47 3.97 11.74
CA ASP A 93 -9.25 5.34 12.18
C ASP A 93 -7.75 5.62 12.42
N THR A 94 -6.98 4.63 12.89
CA THR A 94 -5.51 4.74 13.01
C THR A 94 -4.89 4.97 11.64
N LEU A 95 -5.32 4.25 10.60
CA LEU A 95 -4.86 4.51 9.23
C LEU A 95 -5.22 5.94 8.79
N GLU A 96 -6.45 6.41 9.04
CA GLU A 96 -6.84 7.79 8.74
C GLU A 96 -5.94 8.81 9.46
N VAL A 97 -5.68 8.61 10.75
CA VAL A 97 -4.80 9.47 11.56
C VAL A 97 -3.38 9.51 10.98
N LEU A 98 -2.79 8.35 10.65
CA LEU A 98 -1.45 8.25 10.09
C LEU A 98 -1.35 8.92 8.72
N CYS A 99 -2.35 8.74 7.85
CA CYS A 99 -2.44 9.39 6.54
C CYS A 99 -2.57 10.92 6.64
N ASN A 100 -2.84 11.48 7.81
CA ASN A 100 -2.97 12.91 8.06
C ASN A 100 -1.82 13.47 8.94
N LEU A 101 -0.73 12.72 9.12
CA LEU A 101 0.47 13.26 9.76
C LEU A 101 1.03 14.45 8.96
N PRO A 102 1.65 15.43 9.63
CA PRO A 102 2.22 16.61 8.95
C PRO A 102 3.19 16.21 7.82
N GLY A 103 3.05 16.82 6.64
CA GLY A 103 3.86 16.53 5.44
C GLY A 103 3.44 15.31 4.61
N VAL A 104 2.56 14.44 5.12
CA VAL A 104 2.22 13.17 4.45
C VAL A 104 1.29 13.36 3.24
N LYS A 105 0.34 14.29 3.30
CA LYS A 105 -0.59 14.57 2.19
C LYS A 105 -0.06 15.57 1.17
N GLU A 106 0.98 16.31 1.52
CA GLU A 106 1.57 17.30 0.63
C GLU A 106 2.17 16.61 -0.59
N PRO A 107 1.93 17.10 -1.82
CA PRO A 107 2.58 16.55 -2.99
C PRO A 107 4.08 16.83 -2.89
N SER A 108 4.87 15.79 -3.11
CA SER A 108 6.34 15.85 -3.15
C SER A 108 6.89 16.79 -4.24
N ASP A 109 6.04 17.25 -5.17
CA ASP A 109 6.41 18.08 -6.32
C ASP A 109 6.02 19.58 -6.19
N ILE A 110 5.64 20.07 -5.01
CA ILE A 110 5.32 21.49 -4.85
C ILE A 110 6.60 22.30 -4.69
N SER A 111 7.16 22.71 -5.83
CA SER A 111 7.94 23.94 -5.97
C SER A 111 7.01 25.16 -5.87
N PHE A 112 6.38 25.40 -4.72
CA PHE A 112 5.80 26.70 -4.40
C PHE A 112 6.72 27.39 -3.38
N PRO A 113 7.19 28.62 -3.64
CA PRO A 113 8.22 29.29 -2.85
C PRO A 113 7.70 29.90 -1.53
N LEU A 114 6.71 29.29 -0.86
CA LEU A 114 6.06 29.86 0.33
C LEU A 114 6.08 28.96 1.58
N LEU A 115 6.77 27.82 1.55
CA LEU A 115 7.22 27.14 2.77
C LEU A 115 8.76 27.13 2.80
N PRO A 116 9.40 27.36 3.96
CA PRO A 116 10.85 27.18 4.09
C PRO A 116 11.26 25.74 3.71
N PRO A 117 12.50 25.51 3.28
CA PRO A 117 12.96 24.27 2.64
C PRO A 117 13.03 23.03 3.56
N ASP A 118 12.46 23.10 4.77
CA ASP A 118 12.36 21.97 5.68
C ASP A 118 11.13 21.14 5.30
N LEU A 119 11.19 20.49 4.14
CA LEU A 119 10.26 19.41 3.81
C LEU A 119 10.28 18.45 5.00
N ILE A 120 9.14 18.27 5.66
CA ILE A 120 9.03 17.30 6.74
C ILE A 120 9.44 15.95 6.15
N ASP A 121 10.55 15.41 6.65
CA ASP A 121 11.00 14.09 6.26
C ASP A 121 9.97 13.05 6.73
N ILE A 122 9.07 12.66 5.83
CA ILE A 122 8.01 11.69 6.11
C ILE A 122 8.57 10.31 6.45
N SER A 123 9.83 10.03 6.11
CA SER A 123 10.49 8.76 6.43
C SER A 123 10.60 8.55 7.95
N ARG A 124 10.60 9.63 8.74
CA ARG A 124 10.55 9.59 10.22
C ARG A 124 9.29 8.89 10.75
N TYR A 125 8.22 8.83 9.96
CA TYR A 125 6.98 8.16 10.33
C TYR A 125 6.98 6.67 9.98
N SER A 126 7.94 6.18 9.19
CA SER A 126 7.98 4.77 8.75
C SER A 126 7.77 3.76 9.89
N PRO A 127 8.38 3.92 11.09
CA PRO A 127 8.15 2.99 12.20
C PRO A 127 6.68 2.92 12.65
N LEU A 128 5.92 4.01 12.57
CA LEU A 128 4.50 4.05 12.93
C LEU A 128 3.66 3.26 11.90
N PHE A 129 3.92 3.49 10.62
CA PHE A 129 3.26 2.78 9.52
C PHE A 129 3.58 1.28 9.57
N THR A 130 4.85 0.92 9.70
CA THR A 130 5.31 -0.48 9.78
C THR A 130 4.72 -1.19 10.99
N SER A 131 4.71 -0.56 12.17
CA SER A 131 4.11 -1.13 13.38
C SER A 131 2.61 -1.37 13.21
N HIS A 132 1.87 -0.42 12.64
CA HIS A 132 0.44 -0.59 12.40
C HIS A 132 0.14 -1.66 11.35
N LEU A 133 0.97 -1.75 10.29
CA LEU A 133 0.86 -2.78 9.27
C LEU A 133 1.08 -4.16 9.87
N GLN A 134 2.11 -4.32 10.70
CA GLN A 134 2.39 -5.56 11.40
C GLN A 134 1.19 -5.99 12.26
N VAL A 135 0.64 -5.08 13.07
CA VAL A 135 -0.54 -5.37 13.91
C VAL A 135 -1.75 -5.76 13.05
N CYS A 136 -2.02 -5.06 11.95
CA CYS A 136 -3.14 -5.38 11.06
C CYS A 136 -2.97 -6.75 10.41
N VAL A 137 -1.75 -7.08 9.97
CA VAL A 137 -1.42 -8.39 9.40
C VAL A 137 -1.59 -9.49 10.45
N GLU A 138 -1.02 -9.33 11.65
CA GLU A 138 -1.11 -10.29 12.75
C GLU A 138 -2.56 -10.56 13.16
N ARG A 139 -3.36 -9.50 13.32
CA ARG A 139 -4.77 -9.56 13.70
C ARG A 139 -5.72 -9.88 12.55
N GLN A 140 -5.22 -10.19 11.36
CA GLN A 140 -6.01 -10.55 10.17
C GLN A 140 -6.98 -9.45 9.72
N ILE A 141 -6.66 -8.18 9.96
CA ILE A 141 -7.42 -7.02 9.47
C ILE A 141 -6.96 -6.68 8.05
N LEU A 142 -7.12 -7.64 7.13
CA LEU A 142 -6.49 -7.61 5.81
C LEU A 142 -6.89 -6.41 4.93
N PRO A 143 -8.16 -5.95 4.91
CA PRO A 143 -8.53 -4.77 4.13
C PRO A 143 -7.73 -3.53 4.54
N VAL A 144 -7.60 -3.28 5.85
CA VAL A 144 -6.83 -2.13 6.37
C VAL A 144 -5.34 -2.33 6.12
N ALA A 145 -4.81 -3.55 6.25
CA ALA A 145 -3.42 -3.83 5.94
C ALA A 145 -3.08 -3.57 4.47
N SER A 146 -3.95 -3.96 3.54
CA SER A 146 -3.79 -3.67 2.11
C SER A 146 -3.85 -2.18 1.81
N ASP A 147 -4.85 -1.46 2.37
CA ASP A 147 -4.99 -0.01 2.15
C ASP A 147 -3.79 0.76 2.72
N LEU A 148 -3.27 0.33 3.87
CA LEU A 148 -2.08 0.90 4.51
C LEU A 148 -0.81 0.64 3.70
N LEU A 149 -0.62 -0.58 3.21
CA LEU A 149 0.52 -0.93 2.37
C LEU A 149 0.51 -0.13 1.06
N ASP A 150 -0.65 -0.07 0.38
CA ASP A 150 -0.83 0.70 -0.85
C ASP A 150 -0.47 2.18 -0.63
N PHE A 151 -0.92 2.73 0.51
CA PHE A 151 -0.55 4.07 0.92
C PHE A 151 0.96 4.23 1.13
N MET A 152 1.61 3.33 1.86
CA MET A 152 3.07 3.36 2.07
C MET A 152 3.83 3.35 0.74
N LEU A 153 3.44 2.47 -0.20
CA LEU A 153 4.03 2.39 -1.53
C LEU A 153 3.84 3.70 -2.32
N SER A 154 2.63 4.29 -2.28
CA SER A 154 2.33 5.55 -2.97
C SER A 154 3.16 6.74 -2.45
N LYS A 155 3.59 6.67 -1.19
CA LYS A 155 4.41 7.68 -0.51
C LYS A 155 5.89 7.32 -0.45
N GLN A 156 6.30 6.25 -1.15
CA GLN A 156 7.67 5.75 -1.16
C GLN A 156 8.22 5.47 0.25
N LEU A 157 7.34 5.11 1.20
CA LEU A 157 7.74 4.68 2.53
C LEU A 157 8.25 3.23 2.45
N ALA A 158 9.35 2.95 3.16
CA ALA A 158 9.95 1.63 3.18
C ALA A 158 9.00 0.61 3.80
N VAL A 159 8.81 -0.52 3.12
CA VAL A 159 8.03 -1.66 3.57
C VAL A 159 8.98 -2.84 3.79
N ASP A 160 8.80 -3.57 4.89
CA ASP A 160 9.51 -4.83 5.10
C ASP A 160 9.04 -5.92 4.11
N HIS A 161 9.96 -6.56 3.41
CA HIS A 161 9.63 -7.56 2.40
C HIS A 161 8.95 -8.80 2.99
N SER A 162 9.34 -9.24 4.19
CA SER A 162 8.72 -10.41 4.84
C SER A 162 7.28 -10.12 5.24
N LEU A 163 6.99 -8.88 5.65
CA LEU A 163 5.65 -8.43 5.97
C LEU A 163 4.76 -8.34 4.72
N LEU A 164 5.31 -7.85 3.59
CA LEU A 164 4.65 -7.86 2.28
C LEU A 164 4.28 -9.28 1.85
N GLN A 165 5.23 -10.22 1.89
CA GLN A 165 4.99 -11.63 1.56
C GLN A 165 3.90 -12.23 2.46
N THR A 166 3.96 -11.97 3.77
CA THR A 166 2.98 -12.46 4.73
C THR A 166 1.58 -11.93 4.45
N LEU A 167 1.45 -10.65 4.08
CA LEU A 167 0.17 -10.05 3.70
C LEU A 167 -0.39 -10.69 2.42
N LEU A 168 0.42 -10.83 1.37
CA LEU A 168 0.01 -11.47 0.11
C LEU A 168 -0.46 -12.91 0.34
N GLU A 169 0.30 -13.69 1.11
CA GLU A 169 -0.07 -15.06 1.47
C GLU A 169 -1.44 -15.10 2.18
N LYS A 170 -1.67 -14.22 3.16
CA LYS A 170 -2.95 -14.13 3.88
C LYS A 170 -4.11 -13.70 2.99
N LEU A 171 -3.90 -12.73 2.09
CA LEU A 171 -4.91 -12.29 1.12
C LEU A 171 -5.32 -13.45 0.20
N GLY A 172 -4.35 -14.18 -0.35
CA GLY A 172 -4.63 -15.35 -1.21
C GLY A 172 -5.38 -16.45 -0.46
N ARG A 173 -4.96 -16.80 0.75
CA ARG A 173 -5.63 -17.81 1.59
C ARG A 173 -7.06 -17.46 1.96
N GLN A 174 -7.36 -16.17 2.14
CA GLN A 174 -8.72 -15.68 2.40
C GLN A 174 -9.51 -15.37 1.13
N ASN A 175 -9.01 -15.76 -0.05
CA ASN A 175 -9.66 -15.55 -1.35
C ASN A 175 -9.87 -14.05 -1.71
N LEU A 176 -9.07 -13.14 -1.13
CA LEU A 176 -9.08 -11.70 -1.40
C LEU A 176 -8.18 -11.36 -2.60
N TRP A 177 -8.40 -12.05 -3.73
CA TRP A 177 -7.51 -12.00 -4.89
C TRP A 177 -7.40 -10.63 -5.57
N LEU A 178 -8.47 -9.84 -5.59
CA LEU A 178 -8.42 -8.49 -6.16
C LEU A 178 -7.37 -7.63 -5.43
N ARG A 179 -7.44 -7.62 -4.09
CA ARG A 179 -6.47 -6.89 -3.24
C ARG A 179 -5.07 -7.47 -3.38
N ALA A 180 -4.93 -8.80 -3.46
CA ALA A 180 -3.62 -9.43 -3.67
C ALA A 180 -2.98 -8.98 -5.00
N ARG A 181 -3.76 -8.88 -6.08
CA ARG A 181 -3.31 -8.38 -7.38
C ARG A 181 -2.89 -6.92 -7.33
N GLU A 182 -3.70 -6.07 -6.70
CA GLU A 182 -3.39 -4.64 -6.53
C GLU A 182 -2.10 -4.43 -5.76
N VAL A 183 -1.97 -5.10 -4.59
CA VAL A 183 -0.78 -5.07 -3.75
C VAL A 183 0.45 -5.56 -4.51
N PHE A 184 0.37 -6.71 -5.18
CA PHE A 184 1.50 -7.27 -5.93
C PHE A 184 1.89 -6.37 -7.11
N LYS A 185 0.93 -5.84 -7.87
CA LYS A 185 1.18 -4.92 -8.99
C LYS A 185 1.89 -3.66 -8.51
N HIS A 186 1.40 -3.03 -7.44
CA HIS A 186 2.00 -1.80 -6.91
C HIS A 186 3.41 -2.09 -6.36
N SER A 187 3.58 -3.17 -5.61
CA SER A 187 4.88 -3.60 -5.08
C SER A 187 5.90 -3.89 -6.19
N LEU A 188 5.47 -4.54 -7.28
CA LEU A 188 6.29 -4.77 -8.47
C LEU A 188 6.73 -3.43 -9.10
N SER A 189 5.81 -2.48 -9.26
CA SER A 189 6.12 -1.15 -9.81
C SER A 189 7.03 -0.30 -8.91
N ALA A 190 6.95 -0.52 -7.59
CA ALA A 190 7.80 0.13 -6.60
C ALA A 190 9.17 -0.56 -6.43
N GLY A 191 9.46 -1.63 -7.18
CA GLY A 191 10.77 -2.27 -7.20
C GLY A 191 11.00 -3.36 -6.13
N TYR A 192 9.96 -3.86 -5.46
CA TYR A 192 10.08 -4.92 -4.45
C TYR A 192 10.34 -6.32 -5.04
N TYR A 193 10.22 -6.47 -6.36
CA TYR A 193 10.42 -7.74 -7.07
C TYR A 193 11.39 -7.58 -8.26
N PRO A 194 12.64 -7.17 -8.04
CA PRO A 194 13.58 -6.85 -9.13
C PRO A 194 13.93 -8.09 -9.99
N ASP A 195 13.86 -9.29 -9.42
CA ASP A 195 14.19 -10.54 -10.10
C ASP A 195 12.99 -11.18 -10.81
N VAL A 196 11.79 -10.59 -10.70
CA VAL A 196 10.60 -11.02 -11.45
C VAL A 196 10.59 -10.31 -12.79
N SER A 197 10.72 -11.09 -13.87
CA SER A 197 10.76 -10.54 -15.22
C SER A 197 9.82 -11.29 -16.15
N ALA A 198 8.92 -10.57 -16.79
CA ALA A 198 8.02 -11.06 -17.82
C ALA A 198 7.92 -10.00 -18.92
N ALA A 199 8.85 -9.99 -19.87
CA ALA A 199 8.78 -9.04 -20.96
C ALA A 199 7.62 -9.40 -21.91
N PRO A 200 6.75 -8.42 -22.27
CA PRO A 200 5.68 -8.66 -23.23
C PRO A 200 6.21 -9.23 -24.54
N GLY A 201 5.62 -10.33 -25.01
CA GLY A 201 5.97 -10.97 -26.29
C GLY A 201 7.19 -11.91 -26.25
N LEU A 202 7.99 -11.93 -25.18
CA LEU A 202 9.12 -12.86 -25.08
C LEU A 202 8.73 -14.28 -24.65
N MET A 203 7.46 -14.51 -24.27
CA MET A 203 6.96 -15.83 -23.83
C MET A 203 7.84 -16.51 -22.75
N ALA A 204 8.54 -15.71 -21.96
CA ALA A 204 9.44 -16.15 -20.90
C ALA A 204 9.12 -15.40 -19.59
N LEU A 205 8.97 -16.17 -18.51
CA LEU A 205 8.86 -15.68 -17.15
C LEU A 205 10.10 -16.09 -16.37
N VAL A 206 10.69 -15.15 -15.66
CA VAL A 206 11.80 -15.38 -14.73
C VAL A 206 11.31 -15.01 -13.33
N VAL A 207 11.47 -15.91 -12.37
CA VAL A 207 11.07 -15.70 -10.97
C VAL A 207 12.14 -16.20 -10.00
N PRO A 208 12.40 -15.53 -8.88
CA PRO A 208 13.31 -16.02 -7.85
C PRO A 208 12.63 -17.09 -6.97
N CYS A 209 13.41 -18.00 -6.39
CA CYS A 209 12.88 -19.10 -5.57
C CYS A 209 12.30 -18.67 -4.20
N GLN A 210 12.50 -17.43 -3.78
CA GLN A 210 11.96 -16.89 -2.53
C GLN A 210 10.48 -16.50 -2.60
N LEU A 211 9.89 -16.44 -3.80
CA LEU A 211 8.47 -16.12 -3.91
C LEU A 211 7.61 -17.19 -3.23
N GLY A 212 6.62 -16.74 -2.46
CA GLY A 212 5.54 -17.55 -1.91
C GLY A 212 4.60 -18.08 -3.00
N GLU A 213 3.71 -18.98 -2.60
CA GLU A 213 2.80 -19.64 -3.55
C GLU A 213 1.82 -18.64 -4.19
N VAL A 214 1.28 -17.72 -3.40
CA VAL A 214 0.39 -16.65 -3.90
C VAL A 214 1.12 -15.71 -4.85
N GLU A 215 2.35 -15.33 -4.54
CA GLU A 215 3.17 -14.46 -5.40
C GLU A 215 3.48 -15.13 -6.74
N LEU A 216 3.82 -16.42 -6.72
CA LEU A 216 4.03 -17.21 -7.94
C LEU A 216 2.74 -17.29 -8.78
N ALA A 217 1.58 -17.47 -8.16
CA ALA A 217 0.30 -17.48 -8.87
C ALA A 217 0.01 -16.13 -9.53
N LEU A 218 0.23 -15.02 -8.82
CA LEU A 218 0.07 -13.67 -9.36
C LEU A 218 1.07 -13.39 -10.50
N ALA A 219 2.32 -13.84 -10.37
CA ALA A 219 3.31 -13.74 -11.44
C ALA A 219 2.91 -14.54 -12.70
N LEU A 220 2.29 -15.71 -12.53
CA LEU A 220 1.75 -16.49 -13.64
C LEU A 220 0.56 -15.79 -14.33
N GLU A 221 -0.37 -15.21 -13.56
CA GLU A 221 -1.49 -14.43 -14.13
C GLU A 221 -1.00 -13.23 -14.92
N MET A 222 -0.05 -12.47 -14.37
CA MET A 222 0.60 -11.35 -15.04
C MET A 222 1.28 -11.82 -16.33
N PHE A 223 2.07 -12.89 -16.27
CA PHE A 223 2.80 -13.44 -17.40
C PHE A 223 1.88 -13.88 -18.55
N VAL A 224 0.81 -14.59 -18.24
CA VAL A 224 -0.19 -15.01 -19.23
C VAL A 224 -0.87 -13.78 -19.85
N SER A 225 -1.19 -12.77 -19.05
CA SER A 225 -1.83 -11.54 -19.51
C SER A 225 -0.93 -10.73 -20.46
N PHE A 226 0.36 -10.61 -20.15
CA PHE A 226 1.33 -9.91 -21.01
C PHE A 226 1.55 -10.58 -22.36
N ASN A 227 1.29 -11.89 -22.47
CA ASN A 227 1.44 -12.66 -23.69
C ASN A 227 0.09 -12.96 -24.37
N ALA A 228 -1.00 -12.32 -23.95
CA ALA A 228 -2.34 -12.60 -24.46
C ALA A 228 -2.46 -12.43 -25.99
N SER A 229 -1.82 -11.40 -26.55
CA SER A 229 -1.80 -11.14 -28.01
C SER A 229 -1.13 -12.24 -28.81
N ALA A 230 -0.19 -12.97 -28.21
CA ALA A 230 0.51 -14.08 -28.85
C ALA A 230 -0.15 -15.44 -28.57
N ILE A 231 -0.87 -15.57 -27.44
CA ILE A 231 -1.55 -16.80 -27.02
C ILE A 231 -2.91 -16.97 -27.71
N LEU A 232 -3.73 -15.91 -27.75
CA LEU A 232 -5.11 -15.98 -28.22
C LEU A 232 -5.27 -16.38 -29.71
N PRO A 233 -4.41 -15.91 -30.64
CA PRO A 233 -4.53 -16.28 -32.06
C PRO A 233 -4.08 -17.71 -32.38
N LEU A 234 -3.35 -18.39 -31.48
CA LEU A 234 -2.82 -19.72 -31.75
C LEU A 234 -3.96 -20.75 -31.94
N PRO A 235 -3.83 -21.69 -32.90
CA PRO A 235 -4.83 -22.72 -33.15
C PRO A 235 -4.99 -23.66 -31.96
N ASP A 236 -6.16 -24.31 -31.85
CA ASP A 236 -6.44 -25.18 -30.70
C ASP A 236 -5.50 -26.38 -30.60
N THR A 237 -4.87 -26.77 -31.72
CA THR A 237 -3.88 -27.85 -31.85
C THR A 237 -2.43 -27.42 -31.57
N ALA A 238 -2.18 -26.14 -31.26
CA ALA A 238 -0.83 -25.65 -30.99
C ALA A 238 -0.25 -26.35 -29.74
N THR A 239 0.90 -27.02 -29.92
CA THR A 239 1.67 -27.68 -28.85
C THR A 239 2.77 -26.77 -28.30
N SER A 240 2.75 -25.48 -28.63
CA SER A 240 3.70 -24.50 -28.10
C SER A 240 3.55 -24.35 -26.59
N SER A 241 4.64 -23.95 -25.95
CA SER A 241 4.71 -23.74 -24.50
C SER A 241 5.41 -22.44 -24.19
N LEU A 242 4.95 -21.76 -23.15
CA LEU A 242 5.66 -20.61 -22.58
C LEU A 242 6.74 -21.12 -21.61
N SER A 243 7.89 -20.46 -21.57
CA SER A 243 9.00 -20.84 -20.71
C SER A 243 8.95 -20.13 -19.36
N ILE A 244 9.31 -20.84 -18.29
CA ILE A 244 9.43 -20.29 -16.94
C ILE A 244 10.79 -20.73 -16.37
N THR A 245 11.58 -19.78 -15.90
CA THR A 245 12.87 -20.02 -15.25
C THR A 245 12.77 -19.68 -13.77
N LEU A 246 13.00 -20.68 -12.92
CA LEU A 246 13.07 -20.51 -11.46
C LEU A 246 14.52 -20.30 -11.05
N LYS A 247 14.87 -19.03 -10.79
CA LYS A 247 16.22 -18.63 -10.43
C LYS A 247 16.59 -19.09 -9.04
N ARG A 248 17.80 -19.60 -8.93
CA ARG A 248 18.43 -19.90 -7.66
C ARG A 248 18.92 -18.61 -7.02
N THR A 249 18.78 -18.51 -5.71
CA THR A 249 19.36 -17.45 -4.91
C THR A 249 20.24 -18.06 -3.82
N GLN A 250 20.83 -17.24 -2.94
CA GLN A 250 21.75 -17.70 -1.89
C GLN A 250 21.08 -18.57 -0.80
N THR A 251 19.82 -18.98 -0.98
CA THR A 251 19.06 -19.85 -0.07
C THR A 251 19.61 -21.27 -0.05
N CYS A 252 19.24 -22.04 0.99
CA CYS A 252 19.66 -23.43 1.11
C CYS A 252 19.11 -24.28 -0.05
N GLU A 253 19.80 -25.39 -0.35
CA GLU A 253 19.43 -26.28 -1.47
C GLU A 253 18.03 -26.88 -1.30
N GLY A 254 17.64 -27.21 -0.07
CA GLY A 254 16.30 -27.72 0.24
C GLY A 254 15.19 -26.72 -0.12
N ASP A 255 15.37 -25.45 0.23
CA ASP A 255 14.41 -24.39 -0.09
C ASP A 255 14.27 -24.22 -1.60
N TYR A 256 15.39 -24.29 -2.33
CA TYR A 256 15.40 -24.19 -3.79
C TYR A 256 14.62 -25.32 -4.47
N ILE A 257 14.82 -26.56 -4.02
CA ILE A 257 14.07 -27.72 -4.53
C ILE A 257 12.58 -27.57 -4.18
N SER A 258 12.26 -27.13 -2.95
CA SER A 258 10.88 -26.91 -2.52
C SER A 258 10.15 -25.85 -3.35
N ALA A 259 10.88 -24.83 -3.84
CA ALA A 259 10.33 -23.76 -4.67
C ALA A 259 9.80 -24.27 -6.01
N GLY A 260 10.39 -25.34 -6.57
CA GLY A 260 9.86 -26.00 -7.77
C GLY A 260 8.46 -26.59 -7.53
N ASN A 261 8.27 -27.31 -6.41
CA ASN A 261 6.97 -27.83 -6.01
C ASN A 261 5.96 -26.72 -5.70
N ARG A 262 6.43 -25.62 -5.11
CA ARG A 262 5.63 -24.42 -4.85
C ARG A 262 5.12 -23.79 -6.14
N LEU A 263 5.96 -23.68 -7.18
CA LEU A 263 5.56 -23.17 -8.50
C LEU A 263 4.48 -24.06 -9.15
N LEU A 264 4.62 -25.38 -9.05
CA LEU A 264 3.62 -26.32 -9.57
C LEU A 264 2.27 -26.20 -8.83
N SER A 265 2.32 -26.00 -7.51
CA SER A 265 1.12 -25.79 -6.68
C SER A 265 0.46 -24.44 -7.01
N ALA A 266 1.25 -23.38 -7.14
CA ALA A 266 0.79 -22.04 -7.51
C ALA A 266 0.06 -22.02 -8.86
N ALA A 267 0.49 -22.82 -9.84
CA ALA A 267 -0.19 -22.94 -11.13
C ALA A 267 -1.64 -23.47 -11.03
N CYS A 268 -1.97 -24.13 -9.92
CA CYS A 268 -3.32 -24.64 -9.65
C CYS A 268 -4.25 -23.63 -8.96
N LEU A 269 -3.75 -22.47 -8.52
CA LEU A 269 -4.54 -21.43 -7.85
C LEU A 269 -5.38 -20.58 -8.82
N PRO A 270 -4.86 -20.13 -9.98
CA PRO A 270 -5.67 -19.44 -10.97
C PRO A 270 -6.85 -20.28 -11.43
N GLN A 271 -7.97 -19.62 -11.76
CA GLN A 271 -9.18 -20.29 -12.25
C GLN A 271 -9.56 -19.76 -13.63
N PRO A 272 -9.64 -20.60 -14.67
CA PRO A 272 -9.24 -22.02 -14.75
C PRO A 272 -7.75 -22.31 -14.46
N LYS A 273 -7.43 -23.51 -13.95
CA LYS A 273 -6.05 -23.89 -13.59
C LYS A 273 -5.09 -23.80 -14.78
N LEU A 274 -3.85 -23.41 -14.50
CA LEU A 274 -2.74 -23.43 -15.44
C LEU A 274 -1.99 -24.76 -15.35
N THR A 275 -1.52 -25.27 -16.49
CA THR A 275 -0.77 -26.53 -16.55
C THR A 275 0.71 -26.21 -16.74
N VAL A 276 1.49 -26.34 -15.66
CA VAL A 276 2.95 -26.16 -15.67
C VAL A 276 3.64 -27.51 -15.51
N ARG A 277 4.72 -27.75 -16.26
CA ARG A 277 5.52 -28.97 -16.19
C ARG A 277 6.99 -28.63 -16.00
N TYR A 278 7.65 -29.34 -15.09
CA TYR A 278 9.10 -29.32 -14.99
C TYR A 278 9.74 -29.93 -16.24
N THR A 279 10.87 -29.39 -16.68
CA THR A 279 11.54 -29.85 -17.90
C THR A 279 12.98 -30.24 -17.69
N ALA A 280 13.81 -29.34 -17.15
CA ALA A 280 15.24 -29.53 -17.04
C ALA A 280 15.87 -28.55 -16.05
N VAL A 281 17.17 -28.72 -15.82
CA VAL A 281 18.04 -27.71 -15.20
C VAL A 281 18.95 -27.14 -16.28
N ASN A 282 19.13 -25.81 -16.33
CA ASN A 282 20.04 -25.17 -17.28
C ASN A 282 21.51 -25.23 -16.82
N SER A 283 22.43 -24.73 -17.65
CA SER A 283 23.86 -24.66 -17.31
C SER A 283 24.16 -23.83 -16.06
N SER A 284 23.29 -22.90 -15.72
CA SER A 284 23.37 -22.03 -14.53
C SER A 284 22.76 -22.67 -13.28
N GLN A 285 22.42 -23.96 -13.34
CA GLN A 285 21.76 -24.69 -12.24
C GLN A 285 20.36 -24.15 -11.87
N GLU A 286 19.67 -23.54 -12.83
CA GLU A 286 18.30 -23.03 -12.67
C GLU A 286 17.27 -24.04 -13.22
N GLN A 287 16.16 -24.24 -12.50
CA GLN A 287 15.08 -25.13 -12.87
C GLN A 287 14.21 -24.46 -13.94
N LEU A 288 13.98 -25.19 -15.03
CA LEU A 288 13.17 -24.77 -16.16
C LEU A 288 11.82 -25.49 -16.17
N PHE A 289 10.77 -24.71 -16.37
CA PHE A 289 9.40 -25.18 -16.49
C PHE A 289 8.76 -24.69 -17.79
N ARG A 290 7.72 -25.39 -18.22
CA ARG A 290 6.90 -25.04 -19.38
C ARG A 290 5.44 -24.90 -18.98
N LEU A 291 4.84 -23.78 -19.33
CA LEU A 291 3.41 -23.54 -19.23
C LEU A 291 2.73 -23.88 -20.55
N ASP A 292 1.74 -24.77 -20.48
CA ASP A 292 0.97 -25.24 -21.63
C ASP A 292 0.07 -24.14 -22.20
N VAL A 293 0.24 -23.79 -23.47
CA VAL A 293 -0.53 -22.74 -24.15
C VAL A 293 -2.05 -23.01 -24.14
N PRO A 294 -2.55 -24.23 -24.39
CA PRO A 294 -3.98 -24.54 -24.23
C PRO A 294 -4.54 -24.16 -22.84
N SER A 295 -3.80 -24.42 -21.76
CA SER A 295 -4.23 -24.05 -20.40
C SER A 295 -4.25 -22.53 -20.19
N ALA A 296 -3.21 -21.82 -20.64
CA ALA A 296 -3.11 -20.36 -20.56
C ALA A 296 -4.21 -19.68 -21.40
N ARG A 297 -4.50 -20.19 -22.60
CA ARG A 297 -5.56 -19.68 -23.47
C ARG A 297 -6.94 -19.89 -22.85
N ARG A 298 -7.18 -21.04 -22.20
CA ARG A 298 -8.43 -21.29 -21.46
C ARG A 298 -8.59 -20.28 -20.32
N TRP A 299 -7.52 -20.01 -19.57
CA TRP A 299 -7.52 -18.99 -18.54
C TRP A 299 -7.82 -17.59 -19.11
N LEU A 300 -7.17 -17.20 -20.21
CA LEU A 300 -7.42 -15.93 -20.88
C LEU A 300 -8.86 -15.80 -21.37
N ARG A 301 -9.43 -16.82 -22.03
CA ARG A 301 -10.82 -16.78 -22.49
C ARG A 301 -11.81 -16.53 -21.34
N HIS A 302 -11.48 -16.96 -20.12
CA HIS A 302 -12.31 -16.72 -18.94
C HIS A 302 -12.04 -15.36 -18.27
N ASN A 303 -10.80 -14.87 -18.31
CA ASN A 303 -10.35 -13.77 -17.46
C ASN A 303 -9.89 -12.52 -18.21
N HIS A 304 -9.86 -12.53 -19.55
CA HIS A 304 -9.20 -11.49 -20.35
C HIS A 304 -9.64 -10.07 -20.00
N LEU A 305 -10.93 -9.83 -19.80
CA LEU A 305 -11.47 -8.48 -19.57
C LEU A 305 -10.81 -7.81 -18.36
N TRP A 306 -10.92 -8.42 -17.18
CA TRP A 306 -10.33 -7.88 -15.97
C TRP A 306 -8.80 -8.02 -15.97
N ALA A 307 -8.25 -9.10 -16.53
CA ALA A 307 -6.80 -9.33 -16.52
C ALA A 307 -6.06 -8.29 -17.38
N SER A 308 -6.65 -7.88 -18.49
CA SER A 308 -6.14 -6.78 -19.32
C SER A 308 -6.14 -5.46 -18.54
N GLU A 309 -7.24 -5.14 -17.87
CA GLU A 309 -7.33 -3.96 -17.01
C GLU A 309 -6.31 -3.98 -15.87
N MET A 310 -6.20 -5.11 -15.17
CA MET A 310 -5.32 -5.25 -14.03
C MET A 310 -3.84 -5.22 -14.43
N TRP A 311 -3.43 -5.97 -15.44
CA TRP A 311 -2.00 -6.16 -15.72
C TRP A 311 -1.47 -5.23 -16.80
N THR A 312 -2.25 -4.95 -17.84
CA THR A 312 -1.74 -4.25 -19.04
C THR A 312 -1.99 -2.75 -19.03
N GLN A 313 -2.96 -2.27 -18.24
CA GLN A 313 -3.07 -0.82 -18.02
C GLN A 313 -1.84 -0.35 -17.25
N ARG A 314 -1.14 0.63 -17.83
CA ARG A 314 -0.14 1.40 -17.09
C ARG A 314 -0.76 1.81 -15.75
N PRO A 315 0.02 1.84 -14.64
CA PRO A 315 -0.44 2.49 -13.44
C PRO A 315 -1.09 3.80 -13.87
N ARG A 316 -2.29 4.11 -13.36
CA ARG A 316 -2.78 5.48 -13.47
C ARG A 316 -1.66 6.28 -12.83
N SER A 317 -0.84 6.93 -13.63
CA SER A 317 -0.18 8.12 -13.14
C SER A 317 -1.34 8.93 -12.59
N VAL A 318 -1.25 9.27 -11.31
CA VAL A 318 -1.98 10.41 -10.79
C VAL A 318 -1.46 11.56 -11.64
N ASN A 319 -2.10 11.76 -12.79
CA ASN A 319 -1.60 12.58 -13.87
C ASN A 319 -1.93 14.04 -13.55
N PRO A 320 -1.16 14.95 -14.13
CA PRO A 320 -0.96 16.30 -13.65
C PRO A 320 -2.23 17.12 -13.82
N ASN A 321 -2.59 17.86 -12.77
CA ASN A 321 -3.24 19.16 -12.81
C ASN A 321 -2.99 19.83 -11.46
#